data_AF-A0A556ACQ0-F1
#
_entry.id   AF-A0A556ACQ0-F1
#
_cell.length_a   1.000
_cell.length_b   1.000
_cell.length_c   1.000
_cell.angle_alpha   90.00
_cell.angle_beta   90.00
_cell.angle_gamma   90.00
#
_symmetry.space_group_name_H-M   'P 1'
#
loop_
_entity.id
_entity.type
_entity.pdbx_description
1 polymer ?
#
loop_
_entity_poly.entity_id
_entity_poly.type
_entity_poly.pdbx_seq_one_letter_code
_entity_poly.pdbx_strand_id
1 'polypeptide(L)'
;MAVIVIALIVAIALGAFFWHKDEPRREQALQTSLDAMQGFNPSLTLFGADGGTGIALDPGSREIGLLRPGRSAQRIPAAQVLAAELYRDGEPLAAVQRPGADARVSELKKKLSPPVVHRAEGEITRWQEVRRVELRLILDADTAPAYDVRILDREVRETDAVYGEAVSAGKHWLAQLGGLMQ
;
A
#
# COMPACT_ATOMS: atom_id res chain seq x y z
N MET A 1 5.44 40.09 12.14
CA MET A 1 4.69 38.84 12.44
C MET A 1 4.21 38.24 11.12
N ALA A 2 5.00 37.39 10.46
CA ALA A 2 4.60 36.71 9.22
C ALA A 2 5.53 35.53 8.82
N VAL A 3 6.31 34.96 9.74
CA VAL A 3 7.35 33.96 9.38
C VAL A 3 7.20 32.63 10.13
N ILE A 4 6.27 32.52 11.09
CA ILE A 4 6.16 31.34 11.97
C ILE A 4 5.11 30.31 11.51
N VAL A 5 4.31 30.59 10.46
CA VAL A 5 3.20 29.70 10.07
C VAL A 5 3.54 28.71 8.94
N ILE A 6 4.68 28.86 8.25
CA ILE A 6 5.01 27.98 7.10
C ILE A 6 5.76 26.70 7.53
N ALA A 7 6.28 26.64 8.76
CA ALA A 7 7.01 25.47 9.25
C ALA A 7 6.10 24.32 9.74
N LEU A 8 4.78 24.52 9.85
CA LEU A 8 3.87 23.51 10.43
C LEU A 8 3.22 22.56 9.39
N ILE A 9 3.38 22.82 8.09
CA ILE A 9 2.71 22.01 7.05
C ILE A 9 3.63 20.94 6.43
N VAL A 10 4.94 20.99 6.68
CA VAL A 10 5.89 20.00 6.13
C VAL A 10 6.11 18.78 7.05
N ALA A 11 5.58 18.81 8.27
CA ALA A 11 5.76 17.75 9.26
C ALA A 11 4.82 16.53 9.10
N ILE A 12 4.05 16.42 8.01
CA ILE A 12 3.17 15.26 7.73
C ILE A 12 3.85 14.26 6.75
N ALA A 13 5.01 14.60 6.19
CA ALA A 13 5.72 13.75 5.22
C ALA A 13 6.75 12.78 5.84
N LEU A 14 6.80 12.62 7.17
CA LEU A 14 7.73 11.71 7.86
C LEU A 14 6.96 10.59 8.58
N GLY A 15 6.08 9.91 7.86
CA GLY A 15 5.50 8.64 8.29
C GLY A 15 6.46 7.48 7.99
N ALA A 16 7.64 7.48 8.59
CA ALA A 16 8.55 6.34 8.55
C ALA A 16 9.51 6.42 9.73
N PHE A 17 9.38 5.47 10.67
CA PHE A 17 10.47 4.60 11.16
C PHE A 17 10.11 4.10 12.56
N PHE A 18 9.86 2.80 12.72
CA PHE A 18 10.31 2.07 13.91
C PHE A 18 10.49 0.56 13.68
N TRP A 19 11.77 0.18 13.61
CA TRP A 19 12.48 -1.05 14.03
C TRP A 19 12.25 -2.42 13.34
N HIS A 20 13.24 -2.82 12.51
CA HIS A 20 13.97 -4.10 12.58
C HIS A 20 15.43 -3.91 12.11
N LYS A 21 16.39 -4.64 12.68
CA LYS A 21 17.86 -4.38 12.53
C LYS A 21 18.45 -4.68 11.15
N ASP A 22 17.69 -5.29 10.24
CA ASP A 22 18.11 -5.61 8.86
C ASP A 22 17.39 -4.79 7.77
N GLU A 23 16.43 -3.94 8.16
CA GLU A 23 15.63 -3.06 7.28
C GLU A 23 16.44 -2.17 6.33
N PRO A 24 17.50 -1.45 6.77
CA PRO A 24 18.06 -0.38 5.95
C PRO A 24 18.73 -0.90 4.68
N ARG A 25 19.25 -2.14 4.68
CA ARG A 25 19.86 -2.74 3.48
C ARG A 25 18.81 -3.15 2.45
N ARG A 26 17.65 -3.65 2.90
CA ARG A 26 16.55 -4.05 2.01
C ARG A 26 15.86 -2.84 1.44
N GLU A 27 15.58 -1.85 2.29
CA GLU A 27 15.02 -0.57 1.87
C GLU A 27 15.97 0.14 0.89
N GLN A 28 17.29 0.14 1.14
CA GLN A 28 18.28 0.64 0.18
C GLN A 28 18.29 -0.14 -1.14
N ALA A 29 18.17 -1.47 -1.12
CA ALA A 29 18.13 -2.28 -2.34
C ALA A 29 16.84 -2.03 -3.15
N LEU A 30 15.72 -1.87 -2.46
CA LEU A 30 14.42 -1.52 -3.06
C LEU A 30 14.45 -0.10 -3.62
N GLN A 31 15.01 0.86 -2.87
CA GLN A 31 15.22 2.23 -3.33
C GLN A 31 16.14 2.28 -4.55
N THR A 32 17.26 1.54 -4.53
CA THR A 32 18.17 1.42 -5.68
C THR A 32 17.45 0.86 -6.90
N SER A 33 16.53 -0.09 -6.71
CA SER A 33 15.73 -0.66 -7.79
C SER A 33 14.74 0.36 -8.37
N LEU A 34 14.19 1.25 -7.55
CA LEU A 34 13.35 2.36 -8.01
C LEU A 34 14.18 3.43 -8.74
N ASP A 35 15.32 3.81 -8.17
CA ASP A 35 16.23 4.82 -8.74
C ASP A 35 16.82 4.35 -10.09
N ALA A 36 16.95 3.04 -10.29
CA ALA A 36 17.36 2.45 -11.55
C ALA A 36 16.28 2.58 -12.66
N MET A 37 15.04 2.96 -12.34
CA MET A 37 14.00 3.19 -13.33
C MET A 37 14.20 4.55 -13.99
N GLN A 38 14.88 4.55 -15.14
CA GLN A 38 15.15 5.78 -15.89
C GLN A 38 13.86 6.57 -16.19
N GLY A 39 13.87 7.85 -15.80
CA GLY A 39 12.76 8.78 -16.03
C GLY A 39 11.56 8.61 -15.10
N PHE A 40 11.66 7.77 -14.06
CA PHE A 40 10.66 7.65 -13.00
C PHE A 40 11.08 8.51 -11.81
N ASN A 41 10.23 9.46 -11.40
CA ASN A 41 10.50 10.37 -10.29
C ASN A 41 9.45 10.18 -9.19
N PRO A 42 9.65 9.21 -8.28
CA PRO A 42 8.64 8.90 -7.27
C PRO A 42 8.49 10.05 -6.28
N SER A 43 7.26 10.54 -6.13
CA SER A 43 6.92 11.53 -5.09
C SER A 43 6.45 10.89 -3.79
N LEU A 44 6.05 9.61 -3.86
CA LEU A 44 5.53 8.86 -2.72
C LEU A 44 5.91 7.38 -2.87
N THR A 45 6.42 6.78 -1.80
CA THR A 45 6.86 5.37 -1.77
C THR A 45 6.34 4.68 -0.51
N LEU A 46 5.89 3.44 -0.66
CA LEU A 46 5.45 2.55 0.40
C LEU A 46 6.19 1.24 0.25
N PHE A 47 6.97 0.89 1.24
CA PHE A 47 7.58 -0.44 1.34
C PHE A 47 6.71 -1.32 2.22
N GLY A 48 6.54 -2.57 1.81
CA GLY A 48 5.81 -3.55 2.59
C GLY A 48 6.58 -3.95 3.84
N ALA A 49 5.86 -4.22 4.92
CA ALA A 49 6.37 -4.80 6.16
C ALA A 49 7.00 -6.20 5.96
N ASP A 50 6.76 -6.84 4.80
CA ASP A 50 7.45 -8.07 4.40
C ASP A 50 8.89 -7.84 3.90
N GLY A 51 9.29 -6.58 3.75
CA GLY A 51 10.62 -6.16 3.33
C GLY A 51 10.96 -6.51 1.87
N GLY A 52 9.95 -6.78 1.03
CA GLY A 52 10.18 -7.17 -0.37
C GLY A 52 9.12 -6.69 -1.36
N THR A 53 7.93 -6.30 -0.91
CA THR A 53 6.94 -5.62 -1.73
C THR A 53 7.01 -4.11 -1.56
N GLY A 54 6.49 -3.36 -2.52
CA GLY A 54 6.42 -1.90 -2.40
C GLY A 54 5.82 -1.23 -3.63
N ILE A 55 5.19 -0.08 -3.40
CA ILE A 55 4.58 0.76 -4.43
C ILE A 55 5.24 2.12 -4.39
N ALA A 56 5.49 2.69 -5.56
CA ALA A 56 5.89 4.08 -5.70
C ALA A 56 4.98 4.78 -6.70
N LEU A 57 4.65 6.05 -6.46
CA LEU A 57 3.84 6.87 -7.37
C LEU A 57 4.72 7.96 -7.98
N ASP A 58 4.65 8.11 -9.29
CA ASP A 58 5.09 9.31 -10.01
C ASP A 58 3.86 10.01 -10.59
N PRO A 59 3.26 10.97 -9.86
CA PRO A 59 2.11 11.70 -10.34
C PRO A 59 2.41 12.57 -11.57
N GLY A 60 3.66 12.97 -11.77
CA GLY A 60 4.07 13.83 -12.89
C GLY A 60 3.99 13.11 -14.23
N SER A 61 4.40 11.84 -14.27
CA SER A 61 4.30 10.97 -15.45
C SER A 61 3.04 10.11 -15.47
N ARG A 62 2.23 10.12 -14.40
CA ARG A 62 1.10 9.21 -14.15
C ARG A 62 1.50 7.75 -14.22
N GLU A 63 2.65 7.42 -13.63
CA GLU A 63 3.18 6.06 -13.56
C GLU A 63 3.24 5.55 -12.12
N ILE A 64 3.21 4.24 -11.99
CA ILE A 64 3.28 3.52 -10.72
C ILE A 64 4.41 2.51 -10.81
N GLY A 65 5.34 2.57 -9.87
CA GLY A 65 6.39 1.59 -9.66
C GLY A 65 5.88 0.47 -8.75
N LEU A 66 6.10 -0.78 -9.16
CA LEU A 66 5.76 -1.98 -8.40
C LEU A 66 7.03 -2.77 -8.11
N LEU A 67 7.27 -3.07 -6.84
CA LEU A 67 8.42 -3.84 -6.38
C LEU A 67 7.99 -5.24 -5.97
N ARG A 68 8.66 -6.28 -6.43
CA ARG A 68 8.36 -7.65 -5.99
C ARG A 68 9.62 -8.30 -5.43
N PRO A 69 9.50 -9.17 -4.41
CA PRO A 69 10.64 -9.90 -3.90
C PRO A 69 11.28 -10.72 -5.04
N GLY A 70 12.61 -10.56 -5.21
CA GLY A 70 13.38 -11.31 -6.20
C GLY A 70 13.07 -10.98 -7.67
N ARG A 71 12.39 -9.87 -7.96
CA ARG A 71 12.16 -9.39 -9.33
C ARG A 71 12.58 -7.93 -9.46
N SER A 72 12.96 -7.54 -10.67
CA SER A 72 13.19 -6.13 -10.99
C SER A 72 11.92 -5.31 -10.77
N ALA A 73 12.09 -4.06 -10.35
CA ALA A 73 11.01 -3.09 -10.28
C ALA A 73 10.31 -3.01 -11.64
N GLN A 74 8.98 -2.96 -11.61
CA GLN A 74 8.16 -2.83 -12.81
C GLN A 74 7.44 -1.50 -12.77
N ARG A 75 7.53 -0.75 -13.87
CA ARG A 75 6.74 0.47 -14.08
C ARG A 75 5.48 0.13 -14.86
N ILE A 76 4.33 0.64 -14.38
CA ILE A 76 3.06 0.56 -15.10
C ILE A 76 2.41 1.94 -15.20
N PRO A 77 1.66 2.22 -16.28
CA PRO A 77 0.79 3.40 -16.30
C PRO A 77 -0.26 3.31 -15.21
N ALA A 78 -0.60 4.44 -14.58
CA ALA A 78 -1.74 4.50 -13.65
C ALA A 78 -3.05 4.04 -14.31
N ALA A 79 -3.15 4.20 -15.64
CA ALA A 79 -4.22 3.67 -16.48
C ALA A 79 -4.41 2.14 -16.37
N GLN A 80 -3.44 1.39 -15.87
CA GLN A 80 -3.62 -0.05 -15.61
C GLN A 80 -4.22 -0.36 -14.23
N VAL A 81 -4.30 0.60 -13.29
CA VAL A 81 -4.90 0.37 -11.97
C VAL A 81 -6.39 0.69 -11.99
N LEU A 82 -7.22 -0.34 -11.84
CA LEU A 82 -8.68 -0.24 -11.89
C LEU A 82 -9.29 0.07 -10.52
N ALA A 83 -8.69 -0.47 -9.46
CA ALA A 83 -9.11 -0.23 -8.08
C ALA A 83 -7.93 -0.37 -7.11
N ALA A 84 -8.11 0.18 -5.92
CA ALA A 84 -7.25 -0.08 -4.78
C ALA A 84 -8.12 -0.33 -3.54
N GLU A 85 -7.75 -1.33 -2.74
CA GLU A 85 -8.53 -1.81 -1.61
C GLU A 85 -7.63 -1.98 -0.38
N LEU A 86 -8.10 -1.50 0.76
CA LEU A 86 -7.45 -1.64 2.06
C LEU A 86 -8.14 -2.76 2.84
N TYR A 87 -7.37 -3.69 3.37
CA TYR A 87 -7.85 -4.82 4.14
C TYR A 87 -7.26 -4.86 5.55
N ARG A 88 -8.02 -5.43 6.48
CA ARG A 88 -7.61 -5.82 7.84
C ARG A 88 -7.90 -7.31 8.01
N ASP A 89 -6.87 -8.14 8.15
CA ASP A 89 -7.02 -9.60 8.25
C ASP A 89 -7.97 -10.21 7.20
N GLY A 90 -7.88 -9.70 5.97
CA GLY A 90 -8.74 -10.10 4.85
C GLY A 90 -10.13 -9.46 4.81
N GLU A 91 -10.53 -8.69 5.84
CA GLU A 91 -11.77 -7.90 5.84
C GLU A 91 -11.55 -6.55 5.16
N PRO A 92 -12.39 -6.15 4.17
CA PRO A 92 -12.25 -4.88 3.49
C PRO A 92 -12.59 -3.71 4.43
N LEU A 93 -11.68 -2.73 4.53
CA LEU A 93 -11.85 -1.50 5.31
C LEU A 93 -12.30 -0.32 4.44
N ALA A 94 -11.69 -0.16 3.27
CA ALA A 94 -11.95 0.96 2.36
C ALA A 94 -11.50 0.59 0.95
N ALA A 95 -12.05 1.26 -0.06
CA ALA A 95 -11.66 1.07 -1.44
C ALA A 95 -11.81 2.37 -2.24
N VAL A 96 -11.02 2.50 -3.30
CA VAL A 96 -11.22 3.48 -4.35
C VAL A 96 -11.18 2.76 -5.69
N GLN A 97 -12.00 3.21 -6.64
CA GLN A 97 -12.13 2.58 -7.95
C GLN A 97 -12.15 3.65 -9.03
N ARG A 98 -11.56 3.33 -10.19
CA ARG A 98 -11.68 4.17 -11.37
C ARG A 98 -13.15 4.24 -11.82
N PRO A 99 -13.65 5.43 -12.20
CA PRO A 99 -14.96 5.57 -12.83
C PRO A 99 -15.14 4.64 -14.03
N GLY A 100 -16.24 3.87 -14.07
CA GLY A 100 -16.57 2.98 -15.17
C GLY A 100 -15.84 1.62 -15.17
N ALA A 101 -14.99 1.35 -14.19
CA ALA A 101 -14.27 0.07 -14.09
C ALA A 101 -15.08 -1.04 -13.37
N ASP A 102 -16.32 -0.78 -12.95
CA ASP A 102 -17.11 -1.63 -12.05
C ASP A 102 -17.25 -3.07 -12.54
N ALA A 103 -17.64 -3.24 -13.81
CA ALA A 103 -17.83 -4.55 -14.40
C ALA A 103 -16.52 -5.34 -14.48
N ARG A 104 -15.42 -4.66 -14.88
CA ARG A 104 -14.10 -5.27 -15.03
C ARG A 104 -13.51 -5.67 -13.69
N VAL A 105 -13.57 -4.77 -12.70
CA VAL A 105 -13.12 -5.06 -11.33
C VAL A 105 -13.91 -6.24 -10.74
N SER A 106 -15.22 -6.27 -10.95
CA SER A 106 -16.07 -7.37 -10.49
C SER A 106 -15.73 -8.70 -11.15
N GLU A 107 -15.38 -8.70 -12.44
CA GLU A 107 -14.92 -9.90 -13.16
C GLU A 107 -13.58 -10.41 -12.60
N LEU A 108 -12.61 -9.51 -12.44
CA LEU A 108 -11.28 -9.86 -11.96
C LEU A 108 -11.33 -10.37 -10.51
N LYS A 109 -12.13 -9.75 -9.65
CA LYS A 109 -12.30 -10.20 -8.25
C LYS A 109 -12.80 -11.64 -8.13
N LYS A 110 -13.58 -12.15 -9.07
CA LYS A 110 -14.01 -13.57 -9.08
C LYS A 110 -12.84 -14.54 -9.28
N LYS A 111 -11.74 -14.08 -9.90
CA LYS A 111 -10.52 -14.85 -10.16
C LYS A 111 -9.50 -14.68 -9.03
N LEU A 112 -9.68 -13.68 -8.16
CA LEU A 112 -8.75 -13.38 -7.08
C LEU A 112 -9.05 -14.23 -5.84
N SER A 113 -7.99 -14.75 -5.23
CA SER A 113 -8.10 -15.28 -3.87
C SER A 113 -8.34 -14.11 -2.89
N PRO A 114 -9.25 -14.27 -1.91
CA PRO A 114 -9.35 -13.29 -0.84
C PRO A 114 -8.00 -13.17 -0.11
N PRO A 115 -7.67 -12.01 0.46
CA PRO A 115 -6.52 -11.90 1.33
C PRO A 115 -6.68 -12.87 2.52
N VAL A 116 -5.56 -13.35 3.06
CA VAL A 116 -5.57 -14.44 4.05
C VAL A 116 -6.30 -13.98 5.32
N VAL A 117 -7.43 -14.63 5.62
CA VAL A 117 -8.19 -14.40 6.85
C VAL A 117 -7.61 -15.26 7.96
N HIS A 118 -6.93 -14.64 8.92
CA HIS A 118 -6.47 -15.31 10.13
C HIS A 118 -7.51 -15.16 11.24
N ARG A 119 -8.66 -15.82 11.09
CA ARG A 119 -9.65 -15.87 12.18
C ARG A 119 -9.18 -16.93 13.19
N ALA A 120 -8.82 -16.51 14.39
CA ALA A 120 -8.58 -17.42 15.50
C ALA A 120 -9.89 -18.15 15.83
N GLU A 121 -10.00 -19.40 15.41
CA GLU A 121 -11.14 -20.26 15.71
C GLU A 121 -11.00 -20.73 17.17
N GLY A 122 -11.77 -20.12 18.08
CA GLY A 122 -12.04 -20.72 19.39
C GLY A 122 -11.71 -19.94 20.67
N GLU A 123 -11.19 -18.71 20.63
CA GLU A 123 -10.90 -17.96 21.87
C GLU A 123 -11.80 -16.74 22.04
N ILE A 124 -12.74 -16.85 22.99
CA ILE A 124 -13.48 -15.72 23.55
C ILE A 124 -12.50 -14.92 24.41
N THR A 125 -11.67 -14.09 23.79
CA THR A 125 -10.77 -13.19 24.52
C THR A 125 -11.05 -11.75 24.14
N ARG A 126 -11.27 -10.93 25.16
CA ARG A 126 -11.81 -9.56 25.21
C ARG A 126 -11.05 -8.48 24.41
N TRP A 127 -10.14 -8.83 23.51
CA TRP A 127 -9.29 -7.88 22.79
C TRP A 127 -9.26 -8.26 21.32
N GLN A 128 -9.73 -7.35 20.45
CA GLN A 128 -9.63 -7.53 19.00
C GLN A 128 -8.18 -7.34 18.60
N GLU A 129 -7.50 -8.45 18.32
CA GLU A 129 -6.15 -8.47 17.78
C GLU A 129 -6.23 -8.40 16.24
N VAL A 130 -5.34 -7.61 15.67
CA VAL A 130 -5.13 -7.45 14.23
C VAL A 130 -3.75 -7.96 13.90
N ARG A 131 -3.64 -8.82 12.88
CA ARG A 131 -2.34 -9.35 12.45
C ARG A 131 -1.82 -8.65 11.21
N ARG A 132 -2.72 -8.20 10.34
CA ARG A 132 -2.36 -7.75 9.02
C ARG A 132 -3.21 -6.59 8.55
N VAL A 133 -2.55 -5.58 7.98
CA VAL A 133 -3.17 -4.49 7.21
C VAL A 133 -2.53 -4.46 5.85
N GLU A 134 -3.32 -4.47 4.79
CA GLU A 134 -2.84 -4.63 3.41
C GLU A 134 -3.48 -3.65 2.45
N LEU A 135 -2.68 -3.11 1.53
CA LEU A 135 -3.16 -2.40 0.35
C LEU A 135 -3.04 -3.31 -0.87
N ARG A 136 -4.16 -3.57 -1.53
CA ARG A 136 -4.25 -4.34 -2.77
C ARG A 136 -4.57 -3.42 -3.93
N LEU A 137 -3.76 -3.46 -4.99
CA LEU A 137 -4.10 -2.87 -6.29
C LEU A 137 -4.75 -3.93 -7.16
N ILE A 138 -5.85 -3.57 -7.83
CA ILE A 138 -6.47 -4.36 -8.88
C ILE A 138 -6.01 -3.80 -10.23
N LEU A 139 -5.26 -4.60 -10.97
CA LEU A 139 -4.67 -4.25 -12.25
C LEU A 139 -5.52 -4.80 -13.40
N ASP A 140 -5.59 -4.06 -14.51
CA ASP A 140 -6.20 -4.53 -15.75
C ASP A 140 -5.29 -5.54 -16.46
N ALA A 141 -5.18 -6.72 -15.87
CA ALA A 141 -4.39 -7.83 -16.37
C ALA A 141 -5.09 -9.15 -16.06
N ASP A 142 -5.27 -10.03 -17.05
CA ASP A 142 -6.01 -11.28 -16.84
C ASP A 142 -5.22 -12.34 -16.04
N THR A 143 -3.89 -12.29 -16.06
CA THR A 143 -3.03 -13.33 -15.48
C THR A 143 -2.56 -13.02 -14.07
N ALA A 144 -2.39 -11.75 -13.73
CA ALA A 144 -2.00 -11.30 -12.39
C ALA A 144 -2.74 -9.99 -12.02
N PRO A 145 -4.06 -10.04 -11.79
CA PRO A 145 -4.87 -8.85 -11.57
C PRO A 145 -4.71 -8.23 -10.18
N ALA A 146 -3.94 -8.84 -9.27
CA ALA A 146 -3.72 -8.31 -7.93
C ALA A 146 -2.24 -8.05 -7.67
N TYR A 147 -1.99 -6.96 -6.95
CA TYR A 147 -0.70 -6.63 -6.39
C TYR A 147 -0.89 -6.14 -4.95
N ASP A 148 -0.31 -6.85 -3.99
CA ASP A 148 -0.52 -6.62 -2.56
C ASP A 148 0.73 -6.04 -1.91
N VAL A 149 0.55 -5.06 -1.03
CA VAL A 149 1.58 -4.55 -0.12
C VAL A 149 1.07 -4.64 1.30
N ARG A 150 1.85 -5.29 2.16
CA ARG A 150 1.55 -5.41 3.58
C ARG A 150 2.02 -4.15 4.29
N ILE A 151 1.10 -3.37 4.85
CA ILE A 151 1.46 -2.19 5.65
C ILE A 151 1.80 -2.61 7.09
N LEU A 152 1.10 -3.64 7.58
CA LEU A 152 1.33 -4.26 8.88
C LEU A 152 1.32 -5.79 8.69
N ASP A 153 2.30 -6.48 9.28
CA ASP A 153 2.42 -7.95 9.23
C ASP A 153 2.90 -8.49 10.59
N ARG A 154 2.16 -8.14 11.66
CA ARG A 154 2.40 -8.57 13.05
C ARG A 154 1.13 -8.41 13.88
N GLU A 155 0.99 -9.26 14.89
CA GLU A 155 -0.11 -9.18 15.86
C GLU A 155 0.01 -7.92 16.73
N VAL A 156 -1.03 -7.10 16.73
CA VAL A 156 -1.21 -5.89 17.54
C VAL A 156 -2.67 -5.80 17.98
N ARG A 157 -2.98 -4.97 18.97
CA ARG A 157 -4.38 -4.69 19.32
C ARG A 157 -4.94 -3.58 18.44
N GLU A 158 -6.25 -3.58 18.18
CA GLU A 158 -6.90 -2.45 17.49
C GLU A 158 -6.75 -1.11 18.22
N THR A 159 -6.49 -1.15 19.53
CA THR A 159 -6.23 0.04 20.35
C THR A 159 -4.80 0.56 20.24
N ASP A 160 -3.89 -0.22 19.64
CA ASP A 160 -2.48 0.16 19.57
C ASP A 160 -2.26 1.23 18.51
N ALA A 161 -1.40 2.22 18.81
CA ALA A 161 -1.08 3.30 17.90
C ALA A 161 -0.56 2.78 16.54
N VAL A 162 0.19 1.67 16.55
CA VAL A 162 0.75 1.03 15.35
C VAL A 162 -0.35 0.60 14.37
N TYR A 163 -1.48 0.08 14.86
CA TYR A 163 -2.61 -0.24 13.99
C TYR A 163 -3.25 1.02 13.40
N GLY A 164 -3.47 2.05 14.24
CA GLY A 164 -4.01 3.33 13.80
C GLY A 164 -3.15 3.99 12.71
N GLU A 165 -1.83 3.95 12.87
CA GLU A 165 -0.85 4.43 11.88
C GLU A 165 -0.91 3.64 10.57
N ALA A 166 -0.95 2.31 10.64
CA ALA A 166 -1.06 1.46 9.45
C ALA A 166 -2.35 1.72 8.65
N VAL A 167 -3.49 1.85 9.33
CA VAL A 167 -4.77 2.19 8.69
C VAL A 167 -4.74 3.60 8.11
N SER A 168 -4.17 4.57 8.85
CA SER A 168 -4.02 5.96 8.39
C SER A 168 -3.16 6.03 7.11
N ALA A 169 -2.02 5.34 7.10
CA ALA A 169 -1.15 5.23 5.93
C ALA A 169 -1.91 4.60 4.74
N GLY A 170 -2.62 3.50 4.96
CA GLY A 170 -3.44 2.87 3.92
C GLY A 170 -4.49 3.80 3.33
N LYS A 171 -5.20 4.56 4.18
CA LYS A 171 -6.19 5.56 3.73
C LYS A 171 -5.55 6.71 2.95
N HIS A 172 -4.39 7.19 3.40
CA HIS A 172 -3.64 8.20 2.67
C HIS A 172 -3.28 7.70 1.26
N TRP A 173 -2.81 6.47 1.14
CA TRP A 173 -2.50 5.83 -0.14
C TRP A 173 -3.73 5.67 -1.04
N LEU A 174 -4.87 5.24 -0.50
CA LEU A 174 -6.12 5.19 -1.27
C LEU A 174 -6.51 6.57 -1.83
N ALA A 175 -6.33 7.64 -1.07
CA ALA A 175 -6.62 9.00 -1.55
C ALA A 175 -5.70 9.41 -2.71
N GLN A 176 -4.39 9.13 -2.62
CA GLN A 176 -3.42 9.43 -3.68
C GLN A 176 -3.69 8.64 -4.95
N LEU A 177 -3.96 7.34 -4.82
CA LEU A 177 -4.35 6.48 -5.94
C LEU A 177 -5.68 6.92 -6.55
N GLY A 178 -6.63 7.33 -5.71
CA GLY A 178 -7.91 7.88 -6.16
C GLY A 178 -7.76 9.10 -7.04
N GLY A 179 -6.89 10.05 -6.66
CA GLY A 179 -6.57 11.21 -7.50
C GLY A 179 -5.88 10.84 -8.81
N LEU A 180 -5.02 9.83 -8.80
CA LEU A 180 -4.26 9.39 -9.97
C LEU A 180 -5.11 8.62 -11.00
N MET A 181 -6.17 7.96 -10.55
CA MET A 181 -7.08 7.15 -11.39
C MET A 181 -8.22 7.94 -12.05
N GLN A 182 -8.38 9.23 -11.72
CA GLN A 182 -9.38 10.12 -12.33
C GLN A 182 -9.04 10.53 -13.77
#